data_AF-A0A3M1KRQ1-F1
#
_entry.id   AF-A0A3M1KRQ1-F1
#
_cell.length_a   1.000
_cell.length_b   1.000
_cell.length_c   1.000
_cell.angle_alpha   90.00
_cell.angle_beta   90.00
_cell.angle_gamma   90.00
#
_symmetry.space_group_name_H-M   'P 1'
#
loop_
_entity.id
_entity.type
_entity.pdbx_description
1 polymer ?
#
loop_
_entity_poly.entity_id
_entity_poly.type
_entity_poly.pdbx_seq_one_letter_code
_entity_poly.pdbx_strand_id
1 'polypeptide(L)' 'MTKRFLDLVPSERAYELIAGFAPLEVERLDPREACGRVLAEDVTAPEDVPHFDRSNMDGYAVRAEDTAGAS' A
#
# COMPACT_ATOMS: atom_id res chain seq x y z
N MET A 1 -18.40 -49.18 16.65
CA MET A 1 -18.71 -48.42 15.41
C MET A 1 -17.56 -47.49 15.13
N THR A 2 -16.77 -47.81 14.11
CA THR A 2 -15.57 -47.08 13.72
C THR A 2 -15.99 -45.69 13.23
N LYS A 3 -15.72 -44.64 14.02
CA LYS A 3 -15.84 -43.25 13.53
C LYS A 3 -14.88 -43.13 12.34
N ARG A 4 -15.41 -43.11 11.11
CA ARG A 4 -14.63 -42.80 9.92
C ARG A 4 -14.07 -41.39 10.12
N PHE A 5 -12.76 -41.30 10.17
CA PHE A 5 -12.03 -40.04 10.16
C PHE A 5 -12.36 -39.36 8.82
N LEU A 6 -13.13 -38.26 8.89
CA LEU A 6 -13.39 -37.24 7.85
C LEU A 6 -13.77 -37.74 6.44
N ASP A 7 -14.91 -37.26 5.93
CA ASP A 7 -15.22 -37.42 4.50
C ASP A 7 -14.24 -36.56 3.68
N LEU A 8 -13.34 -37.22 2.95
CA LEU A 8 -12.33 -36.56 2.13
C LEU A 8 -12.99 -35.87 0.94
N VAL A 9 -12.66 -34.60 0.72
CA VAL A 9 -13.03 -33.85 -0.47
C VAL A 9 -11.83 -33.69 -1.39
N PRO A 10 -12.02 -33.71 -2.72
CA PRO A 10 -10.97 -33.32 -3.67
C PRO A 10 -10.47 -31.90 -3.39
N SER A 11 -9.19 -31.63 -3.70
CA SER A 11 -8.55 -30.33 -3.48
C SER A 11 -9.31 -29.17 -4.14
N GLU A 12 -9.80 -29.36 -5.36
CA GLU A 12 -10.60 -28.36 -6.08
C GLU A 12 -11.84 -27.94 -5.27
N ARG A 13 -12.54 -28.92 -4.71
CA ARG A 13 -13.72 -28.65 -3.88
C ARG A 13 -13.35 -27.92 -2.59
N ALA A 14 -12.18 -28.19 -2.01
CA ALA A 14 -11.69 -27.46 -0.85
C ALA A 14 -11.41 -25.98 -1.21
N TYR A 15 -10.78 -25.72 -2.34
CA TYR A 15 -10.53 -24.35 -2.81
C TYR A 15 -11.82 -23.59 -3.13
N GLU A 16 -12.81 -24.24 -3.75
CA GLU A 16 -14.14 -23.66 -3.97
C GLU A 16 -14.82 -23.22 -2.66
N LEU A 17 -14.73 -24.08 -1.63
CA LEU A 17 -15.31 -23.76 -0.32
C LEU A 17 -14.57 -22.60 0.35
N ILE A 18 -13.24 -22.55 0.24
CA ILE A 18 -12.43 -21.45 0.79
C ILE A 18 -12.71 -20.14 0.05
N ALA A 19 -12.84 -20.18 -1.27
CA ALA A 19 -13.16 -19.01 -2.09
C ALA A 19 -14.54 -18.41 -1.76
N GLY A 20 -15.42 -19.18 -1.11
CA GLY A 20 -16.75 -18.73 -0.67
C GLY A 20 -16.75 -17.87 0.60
N PHE A 21 -15.62 -17.74 1.32
CA PHE A 21 -15.57 -16.88 2.49
C PHE A 21 -15.54 -15.40 2.09
N ALA A 22 -16.43 -14.62 2.69
CA ALA A 22 -16.37 -13.17 2.57
C ALA A 22 -15.13 -12.61 3.29
N PRO A 23 -14.55 -11.50 2.79
CA PRO A 23 -13.56 -10.76 3.54
C PRO A 23 -14.07 -10.35 4.93
N LEU A 24 -13.14 -10.22 5.88
CA LEU A 24 -13.47 -9.66 7.19
C LEU A 24 -13.88 -8.20 7.09
N GLU A 25 -14.54 -7.70 8.13
CA GLU A 25 -14.88 -6.28 8.23
C GLU A 25 -13.64 -5.39 8.22
N VAL A 26 -13.80 -4.20 7.65
CA VAL A 26 -12.75 -3.18 7.61
C VAL A 26 -12.68 -2.46 8.94
N GLU A 27 -11.47 -2.21 9.42
CA GLU A 27 -11.21 -1.41 10.61
C GLU A 27 -10.18 -0.31 10.31
N ARG A 28 -10.16 0.72 11.17
CA ARG A 28 -9.15 1.77 11.14
C ARG A 28 -8.13 1.52 12.24
N LEU A 29 -6.86 1.62 11.88
CA LEU A 29 -5.74 1.33 12.76
C LEU A 29 -4.76 2.50 12.74
N ASP A 30 -3.95 2.60 13.79
CA ASP A 30 -2.77 3.45 13.74
C ASP A 30 -1.79 2.90 12.70
N PRO A 31 -1.17 3.74 11.84
CA PRO A 31 -0.23 3.27 10.83
C PRO A 31 0.95 2.44 11.39
N ARG A 32 1.32 2.65 12.66
CA ARG A 32 2.38 1.87 13.33
C ARG A 32 1.98 0.42 13.61
N GLU A 33 0.68 0.13 13.63
CA GLU A 33 0.11 -1.21 13.87
C GLU A 33 -0.31 -1.90 12.57
N ALA A 34 -0.20 -1.22 11.43
CA ALA A 34 -0.70 -1.71 10.14
C ALA A 34 0.22 -2.73 9.44
N CYS A 35 1.40 -3.03 9.98
CA CYS A 35 2.34 -3.98 9.37
C CYS A 35 1.71 -5.38 9.26
N GLY A 36 1.72 -5.96 8.06
CA GLY A 36 1.10 -7.27 7.77
C GLY A 36 -0.41 -7.23 7.51
N ARG A 37 -1.05 -6.06 7.53
CA ARG A 37 -2.45 -5.88 7.12
C ARG A 37 -2.56 -5.73 5.60
N VAL A 38 -3.79 -5.86 5.10
CA VAL A 38 -4.15 -5.60 3.69
C VAL A 38 -5.00 -4.33 3.66
N LEU A 39 -4.69 -3.41 2.75
CA LEU A 39 -5.48 -2.19 2.57
C LEU A 39 -6.87 -2.52 2.06
N ALA A 40 -7.88 -1.88 2.63
CA ALA A 40 -9.27 -2.04 2.22
C ALA A 40 -9.64 -1.21 0.98
N GLU A 41 -8.87 -0.16 0.70
CA GLU A 41 -9.06 0.77 -0.42
C GLU A 41 -7.71 1.36 -0.85
N ASP A 42 -7.68 1.96 -2.04
CA ASP A 42 -6.51 2.68 -2.54
C ASP A 42 -6.21 3.91 -1.67
N VAL A 43 -4.92 4.18 -1.45
CA VAL A 43 -4.46 5.35 -0.68
C VAL A 43 -3.71 6.29 -1.61
N THR A 44 -4.23 7.51 -1.76
CA THR A 44 -3.61 8.58 -2.56
C THR A 44 -3.01 9.64 -1.66
N ALA A 45 -1.88 10.23 -2.08
CA ALA A 45 -1.31 11.38 -1.38
C ALA A 45 -2.29 12.57 -1.44
N PRO A 46 -2.60 13.22 -0.30
CA PRO A 46 -3.49 14.37 -0.29
C PRO A 46 -2.79 15.67 -0.74
N GLU A 47 -1.46 15.67 -0.78
CA GLU A 47 -0.62 16.84 -1.07
C GLU A 47 0.70 16.45 -1.72
N ASP A 48 1.32 17.40 -2.41
CA ASP A 48 2.66 17.26 -2.95
C ASP A 48 3.70 17.29 -1.83
N VAL A 49 4.74 16.46 -1.95
CA VAL A 49 5.86 16.43 -1.02
C VAL A 49 7.17 16.46 -1.83
N PRO A 50 7.94 17.57 -1.81
CA PRO A 50 7.72 18.79 -1.04
C PRO A 50 6.56 19.64 -1.59
N HIS A 51 5.86 20.35 -0.70
CA HIS A 51 4.71 21.19 -1.07
C HIS A 51 5.10 22.52 -1.77
N PHE A 52 6.39 22.72 -2.08
CA PHE A 52 6.96 23.92 -2.69
C PHE A 52 8.34 23.65 -3.29
N ASP A 53 8.78 24.56 -4.16
CA ASP A 53 10.12 24.53 -4.75
C ASP A 53 11.18 24.73 -3.65
N ARG A 54 11.97 23.69 -3.39
CA ARG A 54 13.09 23.72 -2.44
C ARG A 54 14.42 23.53 -3.15
N SER A 55 15.46 24.19 -2.64
CA SER A 55 16.83 23.88 -3.06
C SER A 55 17.23 22.50 -2.52
N ASN A 56 17.94 21.74 -3.36
CA ASN A 56 18.60 20.50 -2.94
C ASN A 56 20.03 20.74 -2.44
N MET A 57 20.54 21.97 -2.60
CA MET A 57 21.94 22.33 -2.33
C MET A 57 22.02 23.66 -1.56
N ASP A 58 23.17 23.89 -0.93
CA ASP A 58 23.54 25.21 -0.43
C ASP A 58 24.00 26.10 -1.58
N GLY A 59 23.50 27.34 -1.65
CA GLY A 59 23.84 28.27 -2.71
C GLY A 59 22.95 29.50 -2.75
N TYR A 60 22.92 30.17 -3.90
CA TYR A 60 22.11 31.36 -4.13
C TYR A 60 21.05 31.07 -5.19
N ALA A 61 19.82 31.54 -4.97
CA ALA A 61 18.79 31.51 -5.99
C ALA A 61 19.15 32.50 -7.10
N VAL A 62 19.19 32.02 -8.34
CA VAL A 62 19.48 32.83 -9.53
C VAL A 62 18.41 32.60 -10.59
N ARG A 63 18.18 33.60 -11.44
CA ARG A 63 17.45 33.40 -12.69
C ARG A 63 18.44 32.83 -13.70
N ALA A 64 18.12 31.66 -14.26
CA ALA A 64 19.03 30.98 -15.18
C ALA A 64 19.41 31.87 -16.38
N GLU A 65 18.49 32.69 -16.87
CA GLU A 65 18.72 33.61 -18.00
C GLU A 65 19.73 34.71 -17.70
N ASP A 66 19.82 35.20 -16.46
CA ASP A 66 20.77 36.26 -16.06
C ASP A 66 22.21 35.74 -15.99
N THR A 67 22.40 34.41 -16.02
CA THR A 67 23.72 33.77 -15.95
C THR A 67 24.29 33.36 -17.32
N ALA A 68 23.54 33.55 -18.40
CA ALA A 68 23.97 33.15 -19.73
C ALA A 68 25.18 33.99 -20.21
N GLY A 69 26.28 33.32 -20.59
CA GLY A 69 27.48 33.98 -21.11
C GLY A 69 28.41 34.56 -20.04
N ALA A 70 28.17 34.29 -18.76
CA ALA A 70 29.15 34.57 -17.70
C ALA A 70 30.45 33.77 -17.94
N SER A 71 31.60 34.43 -17.87
CA SER A 71 32.94 33.83 -18.06
C SER A 71 33.95 34.44 -17.11
#